data_AF-A0A2D0KNZ3-F1
#
_entry.id   AF-A0A2D0KNZ3-F1
#
_cell.length_a   1.000
_cell.length_b   1.000
_cell.length_c   1.000
_cell.angle_alpha   90.00
_cell.angle_beta   90.00
_cell.angle_gamma   90.00
#
_symmetry.space_group_name_H-M   'P 1'
#
loop_
_entity.id
_entity.type
_entity.pdbx_description
1 polymer ?
#
loop_
_entity_poly.entity_id
_entity_poly.type
_entity_poly.pdbx_seq_one_letter_code
_entity_poly.pdbx_strand_id
1 'polypeptide(L)'
;MSAPRSVLELIGNTPLLELTHLDTGPCQLFIKLENQNPGGSIKDRVALSMIEQAEKQGLLKPGGTIIEATAGNTGIGLALVAAMKGYKLILVVPDKMSREKIYHLRALGTDVRLTRSDVGKGHPEYYQDYALRLSKEISGAYYIDQFNNASNSLAHMTTTGPEIWQQMEHDVDAVVVGVGSGGTLGGLSQYFREVSPDTRFILADPKGSILADYVEYGHYDEAGSWFVEGIGEDFIPPLGDFSNISHAYRIADAEAFSCARELLLQEGVLVGSSSGTLLSAALRYCRAQKTPKRVVTLACDSGNKYLSKMFNDYWLLEQGLRSQQKENDLSDYVTYRYRDGATVFVSPQDTLQIAHGRMRLYDISQLPVLDNDQIVGIIDEWDLMNAIQADSHNFSLSVSQAMTSQVKTLHKNAPLEQLVATFDAGHVALIVDDNKNFIGLVTRTDVLNAWRQQLN
;
A
#
# COMPACT_ATOMS: atom_id res chain seq x y z
N MET A 1 -34.88 -4.51 8.94
CA MET A 1 -33.91 -3.96 9.91
C MET A 1 -34.20 -2.48 10.11
N SER A 2 -34.04 -1.96 11.32
CA SER A 2 -34.06 -0.50 11.56
C SER A 2 -32.85 0.16 10.91
N ALA A 3 -32.98 1.41 10.48
CA ALA A 3 -31.85 2.16 9.94
C ALA A 3 -30.75 2.33 11.01
N PRO A 4 -29.46 2.20 10.64
CA PRO A 4 -28.35 2.34 11.57
C PRO A 4 -28.29 3.77 12.13
N ARG A 5 -27.98 3.91 13.42
CA ARG A 5 -27.93 5.21 14.11
C ARG A 5 -26.53 5.78 14.24
N SER A 6 -25.52 4.98 13.95
CA SER A 6 -24.11 5.36 13.95
C SER A 6 -23.36 4.63 12.85
N VAL A 7 -22.29 5.25 12.34
CA VAL A 7 -21.35 4.59 11.43
C VAL A 7 -20.71 3.34 12.06
N LEU A 8 -20.63 3.27 13.39
CA LEU A 8 -20.10 2.09 14.09
C LEU A 8 -20.99 0.86 13.89
N GLU A 9 -22.30 1.03 13.72
CA GLU A 9 -23.24 -0.07 13.43
C GLU A 9 -23.08 -0.63 12.01
N LEU A 10 -22.34 0.09 11.15
CA LEU A 10 -21.97 -0.35 9.80
C LEU A 10 -20.64 -1.12 9.78
N ILE A 11 -19.94 -1.24 10.92
CA ILE A 11 -18.73 -2.08 11.01
C ILE A 11 -19.17 -3.55 11.08
N GLY A 12 -18.67 -4.34 10.15
CA GLY A 12 -19.01 -5.74 9.97
C GLY A 12 -20.19 -5.97 9.04
N ASN A 13 -20.75 -7.19 9.08
CA ASN A 13 -21.78 -7.65 8.14
C ASN A 13 -21.39 -7.42 6.66
N THR A 14 -20.11 -7.56 6.35
CA THR A 14 -19.57 -7.27 5.01
C THR A 14 -20.06 -8.32 4.01
N PRO A 15 -20.25 -7.97 2.74
CA PRO A 15 -20.69 -8.96 1.75
C PRO A 15 -19.65 -10.08 1.54
N LEU A 16 -20.15 -11.26 1.15
CA LEU A 16 -19.35 -12.34 0.63
C LEU A 16 -19.66 -12.46 -0.87
N LEU A 17 -18.63 -12.42 -1.70
CA LEU A 17 -18.75 -12.47 -3.16
C LEU A 17 -18.10 -13.75 -3.69
N GLU A 18 -18.82 -14.52 -4.51
CA GLU A 18 -18.24 -15.61 -5.30
C GLU A 18 -17.47 -15.02 -6.49
N LEU A 19 -16.25 -15.49 -6.72
CA LEU A 19 -15.41 -15.09 -7.84
C LEU A 19 -15.67 -16.03 -9.02
N THR A 20 -16.32 -15.53 -10.06
CA THR A 20 -16.78 -16.34 -11.22
C THR A 20 -16.03 -16.05 -12.51
N HIS A 21 -15.21 -15.01 -12.55
CA HIS A 21 -14.45 -14.55 -13.72
C HIS A 21 -12.95 -14.85 -13.64
N LEU A 22 -12.50 -15.49 -12.55
CA LEU A 22 -11.13 -15.99 -12.39
C LEU A 22 -11.09 -17.52 -12.49
N ASP A 23 -10.00 -18.08 -13.03
CA ASP A 23 -9.80 -19.54 -13.00
C ASP A 23 -9.48 -20.01 -11.58
N THR A 24 -10.48 -20.61 -10.93
CA THR A 24 -10.39 -21.19 -9.58
C THR A 24 -10.17 -22.70 -9.60
N GLY A 25 -9.85 -23.31 -10.75
CA GLY A 25 -9.81 -24.76 -10.88
C GLY A 25 -11.15 -25.40 -10.51
N PRO A 26 -11.18 -26.52 -9.75
CA PRO A 26 -12.43 -27.16 -9.36
C PRO A 26 -13.17 -26.47 -8.21
N CYS A 27 -12.60 -25.45 -7.56
CA CYS A 27 -13.18 -24.87 -6.35
C CYS A 27 -14.15 -23.72 -6.65
N GLN A 28 -15.11 -23.52 -5.74
CA GLN A 28 -15.82 -22.25 -5.59
C GLN A 28 -15.02 -21.36 -4.65
N LEU A 29 -14.53 -20.24 -5.16
CA LEU A 29 -13.74 -19.30 -4.38
C LEU A 29 -14.58 -18.06 -4.05
N PHE A 30 -14.65 -17.74 -2.77
CA PHE A 30 -15.35 -16.57 -2.25
C PHE A 30 -14.36 -15.56 -1.67
N ILE A 31 -14.69 -14.28 -1.76
CA ILE A 31 -13.97 -13.20 -1.11
C ILE A 31 -14.89 -12.43 -0.16
N LYS A 32 -14.49 -12.32 1.10
CA LYS A 32 -15.19 -11.55 2.14
C LYS A 32 -14.75 -10.09 2.04
N LEU A 33 -15.68 -9.20 1.73
CA LEU A 33 -15.42 -7.80 1.37
C LEU A 33 -15.16 -6.89 2.58
N GLU A 34 -14.12 -7.19 3.35
CA GLU A 34 -13.71 -6.40 4.52
C GLU A 34 -13.25 -4.97 4.18
N ASN A 35 -12.95 -4.70 2.92
CA ASN A 35 -12.69 -3.37 2.38
C ASN A 35 -13.94 -2.46 2.37
N GLN A 36 -15.13 -3.01 2.61
CA GLN A 36 -16.40 -2.27 2.68
C GLN A 36 -16.81 -1.87 4.10
N ASN A 37 -16.01 -2.17 5.12
CA ASN A 37 -16.19 -1.50 6.40
C ASN A 37 -16.02 0.03 6.22
N PRO A 38 -16.61 0.88 7.08
CA PRO A 38 -16.63 2.34 6.87
C PRO A 38 -15.27 3.04 6.82
N GLY A 39 -14.27 2.56 7.57
CA GLY A 39 -12.86 2.98 7.50
C GLY A 39 -12.08 2.32 6.36
N GLY A 40 -12.75 1.46 5.59
CA GLY A 40 -12.24 0.82 4.39
C GLY A 40 -11.30 -0.35 4.65
N SER A 41 -11.42 -1.03 5.79
CA SER A 41 -10.62 -2.23 6.11
C SER A 41 -11.18 -3.13 7.20
N ILE A 42 -10.67 -4.35 7.25
CA ILE A 42 -10.90 -5.35 8.31
C ILE A 42 -10.57 -4.85 9.72
N LYS A 43 -9.69 -3.84 9.85
CA LYS A 43 -9.20 -3.36 11.15
C LYS A 43 -10.23 -2.50 11.89
N ASP A 44 -11.31 -2.09 11.25
CA ASP A 44 -12.42 -1.38 11.90
C ASP A 44 -13.07 -2.25 12.98
N ARG A 45 -13.22 -3.55 12.70
CA ARG A 45 -13.73 -4.54 13.67
C ARG A 45 -12.85 -4.63 14.90
N VAL A 46 -11.54 -4.68 14.67
CA VAL A 46 -10.52 -4.80 15.71
C VAL A 46 -10.49 -3.54 16.56
N ALA A 47 -10.51 -2.36 15.94
CA ALA A 47 -10.57 -1.09 16.64
C ALA A 47 -11.82 -0.97 17.53
N LEU A 48 -12.99 -1.31 16.99
CA LEU A 48 -14.25 -1.30 17.74
C LEU A 48 -14.18 -2.25 18.94
N SER A 49 -13.79 -3.50 18.71
CA SER A 49 -13.68 -4.52 19.76
C SER A 49 -12.70 -4.11 20.87
N MET A 50 -11.49 -3.64 20.53
CA MET A 50 -10.49 -3.24 21.53
C MET A 50 -10.97 -2.07 22.39
N ILE A 51 -11.64 -1.07 21.79
CA ILE A 51 -12.19 0.07 22.54
C ILE A 51 -13.34 -0.37 23.43
N GLU A 52 -14.29 -1.17 22.92
CA GLU A 52 -15.45 -1.62 23.70
C GLU A 52 -15.05 -2.54 24.86
N GLN A 53 -14.05 -3.40 24.68
CA GLN A 53 -13.52 -4.19 25.79
C GLN A 53 -12.82 -3.32 26.82
N ALA A 54 -12.05 -2.31 26.39
CA ALA A 54 -11.42 -1.37 27.32
C ALA A 54 -12.45 -0.55 28.12
N GLU A 55 -13.55 -0.14 27.49
CA GLU A 55 -14.71 0.49 28.14
C GLU A 55 -15.32 -0.45 29.18
N LYS A 56 -15.64 -1.68 28.78
CA LYS A 56 -16.27 -2.69 29.65
C LYS A 56 -15.41 -3.06 30.86
N GLN A 57 -14.08 -3.08 30.69
CA GLN A 57 -13.12 -3.36 31.76
C GLN A 57 -12.80 -2.14 32.63
N GLY A 58 -13.31 -0.95 32.27
CA GLY A 58 -13.03 0.29 32.99
C GLY A 58 -11.61 0.85 32.79
N LEU A 59 -10.87 0.33 31.80
CA LEU A 59 -9.52 0.77 31.45
C LEU A 59 -9.55 2.10 30.68
N LEU A 60 -10.60 2.33 29.89
CA LEU A 60 -10.84 3.55 29.16
C LEU A 60 -12.07 4.28 29.73
N LYS A 61 -11.85 5.49 30.24
CA LYS A 61 -12.91 6.35 30.80
C LYS A 61 -13.45 7.31 29.75
N PRO A 62 -14.71 7.77 29.84
CA PRO A 62 -15.29 8.76 28.92
C PRO A 62 -14.37 9.98 28.73
N GLY A 63 -14.13 10.38 27.48
CA GLY A 63 -13.22 11.49 27.14
C GLY A 63 -11.72 11.19 27.33
N GLY A 64 -11.36 9.95 27.65
CA GLY A 64 -9.99 9.48 27.79
C GLY A 64 -9.17 9.53 26.51
N THR A 65 -7.88 9.23 26.64
CA THR A 65 -6.93 9.25 25.53
C THR A 65 -6.55 7.82 25.15
N ILE A 66 -6.65 7.53 23.86
CA ILE A 66 -6.17 6.29 23.26
C ILE A 66 -4.80 6.55 22.63
N ILE A 67 -3.87 5.62 22.82
CA ILE A 67 -2.55 5.66 22.19
C ILE A 67 -2.32 4.34 21.45
N GLU A 68 -1.81 4.43 20.22
CA GLU A 68 -1.41 3.26 19.45
C GLU A 68 -0.17 3.58 18.58
N ALA A 69 0.67 2.57 18.40
CA ALA A 69 1.85 2.62 17.55
C ALA A 69 1.54 2.04 16.16
N THR A 70 0.90 2.84 15.29
CA THR A 70 0.56 2.39 13.94
C THR A 70 0.27 3.54 12.98
N ALA A 71 0.62 3.34 11.71
CA ALA A 71 0.21 4.22 10.59
C ALA A 71 -0.75 3.51 9.62
N GLY A 72 -1.12 2.26 9.94
CA GLY A 72 -1.88 1.40 9.05
C GLY A 72 -3.38 1.49 9.26
N ASN A 73 -4.06 0.47 8.76
CA ASN A 73 -5.51 0.32 8.83
C ASN A 73 -6.05 0.34 10.28
N THR A 74 -5.31 -0.17 11.25
CA THR A 74 -5.68 -0.09 12.68
C THR A 74 -5.76 1.35 13.17
N GLY A 75 -4.85 2.23 12.73
CA GLY A 75 -4.88 3.64 13.11
C GLY A 75 -6.11 4.36 12.57
N ILE A 76 -6.49 4.07 11.33
CA ILE A 76 -7.70 4.61 10.70
C ILE A 76 -8.95 4.11 11.42
N GLY A 77 -9.03 2.81 11.71
CA GLY A 77 -10.14 2.22 12.47
C GLY A 77 -10.25 2.85 13.86
N LEU A 78 -9.14 2.97 14.59
CA LEU A 78 -9.12 3.62 15.91
C LEU A 78 -9.54 5.09 15.82
N ALA A 79 -9.09 5.83 14.80
CA ALA A 79 -9.46 7.23 14.61
C ALA A 79 -10.97 7.40 14.41
N LEU A 80 -11.57 6.56 13.56
CA LEU A 80 -13.01 6.54 13.34
C LEU A 80 -13.77 6.23 14.64
N VAL A 81 -13.42 5.13 15.32
CA VAL A 81 -14.13 4.70 16.53
C VAL A 81 -13.93 5.69 17.68
N ALA A 82 -12.72 6.21 17.87
CA ALA A 82 -12.41 7.22 18.88
C ALA A 82 -13.23 8.50 18.66
N ALA A 83 -13.28 9.00 17.43
CA ALA A 83 -14.05 10.20 17.10
C ALA A 83 -15.54 10.01 17.40
N MET A 84 -16.12 8.86 17.03
CA MET A 84 -17.55 8.58 17.26
C MET A 84 -17.91 8.34 18.73
N LYS A 85 -16.97 7.82 19.54
CA LYS A 85 -17.16 7.59 20.98
C LYS A 85 -16.66 8.76 21.86
N GLY A 86 -16.09 9.82 21.26
CA GLY A 86 -15.64 11.01 21.98
C GLY A 86 -14.31 10.85 22.71
N TYR A 87 -13.40 10.01 22.21
CA TYR A 87 -12.04 9.83 22.73
C TYR A 87 -11.03 10.68 21.98
N LYS A 88 -9.96 11.06 22.68
CA LYS A 88 -8.75 11.59 22.04
C LYS A 88 -7.93 10.43 21.51
N LEU A 89 -7.32 10.58 20.35
CA LEU A 89 -6.40 9.59 19.79
C LEU A 89 -5.04 10.22 19.50
N ILE A 90 -3.98 9.56 19.97
CA ILE A 90 -2.61 9.84 19.61
C ILE A 90 -2.04 8.63 18.88
N LEU A 91 -1.59 8.82 17.65
CA LEU A 91 -0.92 7.78 16.88
C LEU A 91 0.56 8.09 16.78
N VAL A 92 1.38 7.10 17.12
CA VAL A 92 2.83 7.14 16.91
C VAL A 92 3.16 6.43 15.61
N VAL A 93 3.76 7.15 14.67
CA VAL A 93 3.93 6.75 13.27
C VAL A 93 5.40 6.88 12.85
N PRO A 94 6.05 5.80 12.38
CA PRO A 94 7.37 5.91 11.74
C PRO A 94 7.35 6.80 10.49
N ASP A 95 8.41 7.57 10.28
CA ASP A 95 8.55 8.53 9.17
C ASP A 95 8.66 7.90 7.76
N LYS A 96 8.89 6.57 7.66
CA LYS A 96 8.83 5.82 6.39
C LYS A 96 7.41 5.62 5.82
N MET A 97 6.37 5.95 6.57
CA MET A 97 4.98 5.70 6.17
C MET A 97 4.50 6.71 5.12
N SER A 98 3.57 6.29 4.26
CA SER A 98 3.13 7.14 3.14
C SER A 98 2.45 8.43 3.61
N ARG A 99 2.61 9.51 2.86
CA ARG A 99 2.04 10.83 3.20
C ARG A 99 0.51 10.78 3.19
N GLU A 100 -0.08 10.02 2.28
CA GLU A 100 -1.52 9.83 2.18
C GLU A 100 -2.12 9.25 3.46
N LYS A 101 -1.44 8.27 4.08
CA LYS A 101 -1.87 7.70 5.37
C LYS A 101 -1.82 8.74 6.47
N ILE A 102 -0.74 9.52 6.56
CA ILE A 102 -0.61 10.59 7.55
C ILE A 102 -1.67 11.68 7.35
N TYR A 103 -1.94 12.08 6.11
CA TYR A 103 -2.97 13.07 5.80
C TYR A 103 -4.37 12.57 6.11
N HIS A 104 -4.67 11.30 5.85
CA HIS A 104 -5.95 10.69 6.22
C HIS A 104 -6.16 10.70 7.74
N LEU A 105 -5.15 10.28 8.52
CA LEU A 105 -5.22 10.30 9.99
C LEU A 105 -5.42 11.72 10.54
N ARG A 106 -4.72 12.71 9.99
CA ARG A 106 -4.89 14.12 10.37
C ARG A 106 -6.27 14.66 10.01
N ALA A 107 -6.82 14.28 8.85
CA ALA A 107 -8.17 14.66 8.43
C ALA A 107 -9.26 14.10 9.37
N LEU A 108 -9.00 12.95 9.99
CA LEU A 108 -9.85 12.36 11.03
C LEU A 108 -9.67 13.02 12.41
N GLY A 109 -8.88 14.10 12.52
CA GLY A 109 -8.68 14.84 13.77
C GLY A 109 -7.69 14.19 14.75
N THR A 110 -6.85 13.26 14.27
CA THR A 110 -5.91 12.51 15.11
C THR A 110 -4.61 13.28 15.36
N ASP A 111 -4.07 13.24 16.58
CA ASP A 111 -2.71 13.71 16.89
C ASP A 111 -1.70 12.67 16.39
N VAL A 112 -0.97 13.00 15.32
CA VAL A 112 0.03 12.10 14.72
C VAL A 112 1.43 12.55 15.12
N ARG A 113 2.11 11.71 15.91
CA ARG A 113 3.50 11.89 16.36
C ARG A 113 4.42 11.06 15.47
N LEU A 114 5.30 11.74 14.74
CA LEU A 114 6.29 11.06 13.90
C LEU A 114 7.47 10.56 14.73
N THR A 115 7.99 9.39 14.38
CA THR A 115 9.21 8.79 14.94
C THR A 115 10.12 8.31 13.84
N ARG A 116 11.39 8.09 14.18
CA ARG A 116 12.38 7.51 13.27
C ARG A 116 12.05 6.07 12.89
N SER A 117 12.25 5.75 11.62
CA SER A 117 12.06 4.40 11.09
C SER A 117 13.35 3.56 11.00
N ASP A 118 14.51 4.18 11.21
CA ASP A 118 15.84 3.56 11.13
C ASP A 118 16.35 2.97 12.47
N VAL A 119 15.50 2.98 13.51
CA VAL A 119 15.85 2.51 14.86
C VAL A 119 15.00 1.32 15.29
N GLY A 120 15.61 0.38 16.02
CA GLY A 120 14.97 -0.84 16.53
C GLY A 120 14.55 -0.76 18.01
N LYS A 121 13.96 -1.86 18.50
CA LYS A 121 13.51 -2.01 19.89
C LYS A 121 14.60 -1.69 20.90
N GLY A 122 14.25 -0.96 21.96
CA GLY A 122 15.18 -0.46 22.97
C GLY A 122 15.70 0.95 22.70
N HIS A 123 15.59 1.47 21.47
CA HIS A 123 15.90 2.86 21.18
C HIS A 123 14.76 3.79 21.64
N PRO A 124 15.03 4.97 22.27
CA PRO A 124 13.98 5.88 22.76
C PRO A 124 12.99 6.40 21.70
N GLU A 125 13.43 6.42 20.44
CA GLU A 125 12.63 6.85 19.28
C GLU A 125 11.98 5.67 18.53
N TYR A 126 12.12 4.43 19.03
CA TYR A 126 11.39 3.30 18.46
C TYR A 126 9.89 3.47 18.73
N TYR A 127 9.09 3.40 17.67
CA TYR A 127 7.69 3.84 17.68
C TYR A 127 6.80 3.12 18.72
N GLN A 128 6.98 1.81 18.95
CA GLN A 128 6.22 1.07 19.97
C GLN A 128 6.66 1.46 21.39
N ASP A 129 7.97 1.55 21.62
CA ASP A 129 8.52 1.92 22.93
C ASP A 129 8.13 3.38 23.27
N TYR A 130 8.11 4.26 22.28
CA TYR A 130 7.66 5.64 22.45
C TYR A 130 6.17 5.72 22.77
N ALA A 131 5.31 4.96 22.09
CA ALA A 131 3.88 4.89 22.40
C ALA A 131 3.62 4.36 23.81
N LEU A 132 4.34 3.30 24.22
CA LEU A 132 4.26 2.74 25.57
C LEU A 132 4.76 3.73 26.64
N ARG A 133 5.80 4.51 26.35
CA ARG A 133 6.26 5.56 27.25
C ARG A 133 5.21 6.67 27.37
N LEU A 134 4.66 7.12 26.24
CA LEU A 134 3.65 8.16 26.20
C LEU A 134 2.39 7.78 27.00
N SER A 135 1.99 6.50 26.99
CA SER A 135 0.86 6.03 27.79
C SER A 135 1.08 6.07 29.30
N LYS A 136 2.34 6.00 29.74
CA LYS A 136 2.71 6.18 31.16
C LYS A 136 2.79 7.65 31.55
N GLU A 137 3.14 8.53 30.62
CA GLU A 137 3.27 9.98 30.84
C GLU A 137 1.91 10.69 30.83
N ILE A 138 0.96 10.25 30.00
CA ILE A 138 -0.37 10.85 29.89
C ILE A 138 -1.33 10.18 30.87
N SER A 139 -1.71 10.89 31.93
CA SER A 139 -2.67 10.39 32.92
C SER A 139 -4.00 9.99 32.29
N GLY A 140 -4.45 8.77 32.55
CA GLY A 140 -5.70 8.22 32.01
C GLY A 140 -5.64 7.81 30.54
N ALA A 141 -4.44 7.75 29.94
CA ALA A 141 -4.28 7.19 28.61
C ALA A 141 -4.32 5.65 28.64
N TYR A 142 -4.88 5.08 27.57
CA TYR A 142 -4.92 3.64 27.34
C TYR A 142 -4.11 3.31 26.09
N TYR A 143 -3.08 2.47 26.25
CA TYR A 143 -2.32 1.92 25.14
C TYR A 143 -3.05 0.67 24.61
N ILE A 144 -3.45 0.70 23.34
CA ILE A 144 -4.30 -0.34 22.74
C ILE A 144 -3.55 -1.66 22.55
N ASP A 145 -2.29 -1.59 22.08
CA ASP A 145 -1.38 -2.72 21.89
C ASP A 145 -1.95 -3.84 21.03
N GLN A 146 -2.22 -3.56 19.74
CA GLN A 146 -2.95 -4.47 18.86
C GLN A 146 -2.32 -5.86 18.70
N PHE A 147 -1.01 -6.00 18.97
CA PHE A 147 -0.25 -7.25 18.85
C PHE A 147 -0.43 -8.17 20.06
N ASN A 148 -0.82 -7.63 21.22
CA ASN A 148 -0.99 -8.39 22.46
C ASN A 148 -2.42 -8.32 23.02
N ASN A 149 -3.28 -7.49 22.44
CA ASN A 149 -4.65 -7.32 22.88
C ASN A 149 -5.55 -8.44 22.32
N ALA A 150 -5.96 -9.37 23.19
CA ALA A 150 -6.85 -10.48 22.84
C ALA A 150 -8.20 -10.03 22.22
N SER A 151 -8.60 -8.78 22.44
CA SER A 151 -9.82 -8.21 21.83
C SER A 151 -9.70 -8.09 20.29
N ASN A 152 -8.49 -8.11 19.75
CA ASN A 152 -8.24 -8.23 18.31
C ASN A 152 -8.75 -9.58 17.78
N SER A 153 -8.29 -10.70 18.34
CA SER A 153 -8.79 -12.03 17.98
C SER A 153 -10.29 -12.19 18.30
N LEU A 154 -10.74 -11.63 19.43
CA LEU A 154 -12.16 -11.66 19.82
C LEU A 154 -13.07 -11.06 18.75
N ALA A 155 -12.66 -9.98 18.09
CA ALA A 155 -13.44 -9.37 17.02
C ALA A 155 -13.74 -10.39 15.92
N HIS A 156 -12.72 -11.11 15.46
CA HIS A 156 -12.88 -12.09 14.39
C HIS A 156 -13.62 -13.34 14.83
N MET A 157 -13.40 -13.79 16.07
CA MET A 157 -14.13 -14.94 16.65
C MET A 157 -15.63 -14.67 16.78
N THR A 158 -16.01 -13.45 17.19
CA THR A 158 -17.41 -13.11 17.51
C THR A 158 -18.16 -12.49 16.35
N THR A 159 -17.48 -11.99 15.32
CA THR A 159 -18.12 -11.39 14.14
C THR A 159 -17.69 -12.04 12.83
N THR A 160 -16.40 -11.99 12.47
CA THR A 160 -15.97 -12.39 11.11
C THR A 160 -16.19 -13.87 10.82
N GLY A 161 -15.86 -14.74 11.77
CA GLY A 161 -16.08 -16.19 11.68
C GLY A 161 -17.56 -16.54 11.51
N PRO A 162 -18.45 -16.10 12.43
CA PRO A 162 -19.89 -16.32 12.31
C PRO A 162 -20.48 -15.80 11.01
N GLU A 163 -20.08 -14.62 10.55
CA GLU A 163 -20.56 -14.06 9.29
C GLU A 163 -20.17 -14.92 8.09
N ILE A 164 -18.89 -15.33 8.00
CA ILE A 164 -18.42 -16.23 6.93
C ILE A 164 -19.21 -17.54 6.97
N TRP A 165 -19.31 -18.16 8.15
CA TRP A 165 -20.00 -19.43 8.33
C TRP A 165 -21.46 -19.37 7.90
N GLN A 166 -22.18 -18.32 8.30
CA GLN A 166 -23.57 -18.13 7.92
C GLN A 166 -23.73 -17.84 6.42
N GLN A 167 -22.88 -16.96 5.86
CA GLN A 167 -22.95 -16.55 4.45
C GLN A 167 -22.55 -17.67 3.48
N MET A 168 -21.74 -18.63 3.94
CA MET A 168 -21.36 -19.83 3.20
C MET A 168 -22.29 -21.02 3.46
N GLU A 169 -23.43 -20.79 4.10
CA GLU A 169 -24.45 -21.82 4.37
C GLU A 169 -23.91 -22.99 5.21
N HIS A 170 -23.00 -22.68 6.14
CA HIS A 170 -22.36 -23.65 7.03
C HIS A 170 -21.54 -24.73 6.29
N ASP A 171 -20.98 -24.39 5.13
CA ASP A 171 -20.13 -25.28 4.35
C ASP A 171 -18.87 -24.55 3.88
N VAL A 172 -17.75 -24.80 4.57
CA VAL A 172 -16.45 -24.13 4.38
C VAL A 172 -15.32 -25.15 4.47
N ASP A 173 -14.73 -25.50 3.33
CA ASP A 173 -13.60 -26.43 3.28
C ASP A 173 -12.28 -25.79 3.71
N ALA A 174 -12.07 -24.52 3.31
CA ALA A 174 -10.82 -23.82 3.61
C ALA A 174 -10.98 -22.31 3.71
N VAL A 175 -10.18 -21.71 4.61
CA VAL A 175 -10.00 -20.27 4.77
C VAL A 175 -8.56 -19.91 4.44
N VAL A 176 -8.36 -19.06 3.45
CA VAL A 176 -7.03 -18.54 3.07
C VAL A 176 -6.84 -17.19 3.74
N VAL A 177 -5.83 -17.09 4.60
CA VAL A 177 -5.58 -15.92 5.45
C VAL A 177 -4.14 -15.46 5.35
N GLY A 178 -3.91 -14.16 5.47
CA GLY A 178 -2.58 -13.60 5.74
C GLY A 178 -2.46 -13.15 7.19
N VAL A 179 -1.23 -13.02 7.66
CA VAL A 179 -0.94 -12.70 9.06
C VAL A 179 -0.11 -11.43 9.12
N GLY A 180 -0.62 -10.43 9.84
CA GLY A 180 0.16 -9.33 10.43
C GLY A 180 0.16 -9.53 11.95
N SER A 181 -0.63 -8.74 12.69
CA SER A 181 -0.82 -8.91 14.15
C SER A 181 -1.26 -10.30 14.67
N GLY A 182 -1.64 -11.25 13.81
CA GLY A 182 -2.12 -12.59 14.20
C GLY A 182 -3.61 -12.69 14.57
N GLY A 183 -4.27 -11.58 14.92
CA GLY A 183 -5.64 -11.63 15.46
C GLY A 183 -6.70 -12.23 14.54
N THR A 184 -6.63 -11.97 13.22
CA THR A 184 -7.58 -12.59 12.27
C THR A 184 -7.46 -14.10 12.22
N LEU A 185 -6.23 -14.63 12.13
CA LEU A 185 -5.99 -16.07 12.18
C LEU A 185 -6.45 -16.65 13.53
N GLY A 186 -6.05 -16.06 14.66
CA GLY A 186 -6.41 -16.57 15.99
C GLY A 186 -7.92 -16.62 16.22
N GLY A 187 -8.63 -15.53 15.90
CA GLY A 187 -10.08 -15.47 16.09
C GLY A 187 -10.87 -16.40 15.19
N LEU A 188 -10.50 -16.50 13.91
CA LEU A 188 -11.14 -17.45 12.99
C LEU A 188 -10.84 -18.90 13.39
N SER A 189 -9.58 -19.23 13.70
CA SER A 189 -9.20 -20.57 14.14
C SER A 189 -9.98 -21.01 15.38
N GLN A 190 -10.17 -20.12 16.36
CA GLN A 190 -10.96 -20.43 17.55
C GLN A 190 -12.43 -20.71 17.22
N TYR A 191 -13.06 -19.86 16.40
CA TYR A 191 -14.46 -20.04 16.01
C TYR A 191 -14.68 -21.33 15.19
N PHE A 192 -13.87 -21.55 14.15
CA PHE A 192 -14.02 -22.71 13.27
C PHE A 192 -13.68 -24.03 13.98
N ARG A 193 -12.78 -24.05 14.96
CA ARG A 193 -12.54 -25.23 15.80
C ARG A 193 -13.82 -25.72 16.50
N GLU A 194 -14.72 -24.81 16.86
CA GLU A 194 -15.99 -25.14 17.54
C GLU A 194 -17.08 -25.58 16.56
N VAL A 195 -17.20 -24.91 15.40
CA VAL A 195 -18.35 -25.12 14.49
C VAL A 195 -18.05 -26.05 13.30
N SER A 196 -16.79 -26.16 12.88
CA SER A 196 -16.34 -26.93 11.72
C SER A 196 -14.84 -27.27 11.85
N PRO A 197 -14.48 -28.24 12.71
CA PRO A 197 -13.09 -28.58 13.01
C PRO A 197 -12.31 -29.10 11.79
N ASP A 198 -13.00 -29.56 10.74
CA ASP A 198 -12.41 -30.02 9.49
C ASP A 198 -12.05 -28.88 8.53
N THR A 199 -12.50 -27.64 8.78
CA THR A 199 -12.15 -26.46 7.99
C THR A 199 -10.66 -26.18 8.10
N ARG A 200 -9.98 -26.13 6.94
CA ARG A 200 -8.53 -25.94 6.88
C ARG A 200 -8.17 -24.47 6.81
N PHE A 201 -7.09 -24.09 7.48
CA PHE A 201 -6.46 -22.78 7.27
C PHE A 201 -5.29 -22.91 6.31
N ILE A 202 -5.18 -21.96 5.39
CA ILE A 202 -4.10 -21.83 4.42
C ILE A 202 -3.46 -20.47 4.63
N LEU A 203 -2.15 -20.45 4.89
CA LEU A 203 -1.40 -19.22 5.09
C LEU A 203 -0.97 -18.64 3.73
N ALA A 204 -1.28 -17.37 3.50
CA ALA A 204 -0.76 -16.56 2.42
C ALA A 204 0.26 -15.57 3.01
N ASP A 205 1.54 -15.80 2.71
CA ASP A 205 2.66 -15.06 3.31
C ASP A 205 3.46 -14.36 2.20
N PRO A 206 3.78 -13.06 2.32
CA PRO A 206 4.64 -12.41 1.35
C PRO A 206 6.05 -13.01 1.39
N LYS A 207 6.67 -13.20 0.21
CA LYS A 207 8.06 -13.66 0.12
C LYS A 207 8.97 -12.66 0.84
N GLY A 208 9.72 -13.14 1.83
CA GLY A 208 10.56 -12.33 2.71
C GLY A 208 10.08 -12.34 4.17
N SER A 209 8.80 -12.65 4.41
CA SER A 209 8.30 -12.95 5.75
C SER A 209 8.79 -14.34 6.22
N ILE A 210 8.88 -14.52 7.54
CA ILE A 210 9.33 -15.77 8.16
C ILE A 210 8.20 -16.77 8.45
N LEU A 211 6.93 -16.38 8.27
CA LEU A 211 5.80 -17.14 8.80
C LEU A 211 5.56 -18.44 8.03
N ALA A 212 5.74 -18.43 6.70
CA ALA A 212 5.65 -19.65 5.90
C ALA A 212 6.75 -20.66 6.27
N ASP A 213 7.98 -20.19 6.50
CA ASP A 213 9.10 -21.04 6.92
C ASP A 213 8.84 -21.64 8.31
N TYR A 214 8.33 -20.83 9.24
CA TYR A 214 7.91 -21.31 10.55
C TYR A 214 6.85 -22.41 10.47
N VAL A 215 5.82 -22.23 9.64
CA VAL A 215 4.76 -23.24 9.46
C VAL A 215 5.29 -24.53 8.83
N GLU A 216 6.17 -24.43 7.84
CA GLU A 216 6.64 -25.58 7.07
C GLU A 216 7.76 -26.35 7.79
N TYR A 217 8.65 -25.64 8.48
CA TYR A 217 9.89 -26.20 9.02
C TYR A 217 10.01 -26.09 10.55
N GLY A 218 9.15 -25.32 11.22
CA GLY A 218 9.24 -25.04 12.65
C GLY A 218 10.39 -24.10 13.05
N HIS A 219 11.15 -23.59 12.08
CA HIS A 219 12.24 -22.64 12.25
C HIS A 219 12.32 -21.72 11.02
N TYR A 220 13.04 -20.62 11.14
CA TYR A 220 13.13 -19.58 10.11
C TYR A 220 14.48 -18.87 10.17
N ASP A 221 14.89 -18.31 9.03
CA ASP A 221 16.06 -17.44 8.91
C ASP A 221 15.67 -15.97 9.14
N GLU A 222 16.59 -15.05 8.86
CA GLU A 222 16.30 -13.61 8.92
C GLU A 222 15.24 -13.20 7.90
N ALA A 223 14.34 -12.30 8.32
CA ALA A 223 13.34 -11.73 7.45
C ALA A 223 13.98 -10.90 6.32
N GLY A 224 13.44 -11.07 5.11
CA GLY A 224 13.73 -10.23 3.96
C GLY A 224 12.90 -8.95 3.96
N SER A 225 12.78 -8.32 2.78
CA SER A 225 11.93 -7.16 2.56
C SER A 225 10.91 -7.43 1.47
N TRP A 226 9.76 -6.76 1.57
CA TRP A 226 8.65 -6.85 0.61
C TRP A 226 7.88 -5.52 0.57
N PHE A 227 7.12 -5.31 -0.51
CA PHE A 227 6.32 -4.10 -0.72
C PHE A 227 4.86 -4.25 -0.31
N VAL A 228 4.32 -5.48 -0.26
CA VAL A 228 2.96 -5.74 0.25
C VAL A 228 2.83 -5.18 1.67
N GLU A 229 1.78 -4.39 1.91
CA GLU A 229 1.55 -3.78 3.22
C GLU A 229 0.51 -4.55 4.04
N GLY A 230 0.75 -4.65 5.35
CA GLY A 230 -0.23 -5.11 6.34
C GLY A 230 -0.20 -6.60 6.72
N ILE A 231 0.61 -7.40 6.03
CA ILE A 231 0.87 -8.83 6.31
C ILE A 231 2.35 -9.15 6.11
N GLY A 232 2.79 -10.29 6.65
CA GLY A 232 4.18 -10.68 6.77
C GLY A 232 4.80 -10.12 8.04
N GLU A 233 5.68 -10.88 8.70
CA GLU A 233 6.31 -10.48 9.96
C GLU A 233 7.75 -11.01 10.03
N ASP A 234 8.55 -10.41 10.91
CA ASP A 234 9.91 -10.85 11.30
C ASP A 234 9.93 -11.57 12.68
N PHE A 235 8.75 -11.80 13.27
CA PHE A 235 8.53 -12.59 14.49
C PHE A 235 7.21 -13.36 14.39
N ILE A 236 6.99 -14.33 15.30
CA ILE A 236 5.72 -15.08 15.38
C ILE A 236 4.72 -14.31 16.27
N PRO A 237 3.61 -13.77 15.73
CA PRO A 237 2.66 -12.99 16.51
C PRO A 237 1.94 -13.87 17.54
N PRO A 238 1.87 -13.45 18.82
CA PRO A 238 1.32 -14.28 19.89
C PRO A 238 -0.19 -14.49 19.79
N LEU A 239 -0.91 -13.63 19.04
CA LEU A 239 -2.35 -13.77 18.81
C LEU A 239 -2.68 -14.80 17.73
N GLY A 240 -1.72 -15.19 16.90
CA GLY A 240 -1.92 -16.14 15.79
C GLY A 240 -1.94 -17.58 16.28
N ASP A 241 -2.96 -18.34 15.89
CA ASP A 241 -3.01 -19.79 16.11
C ASP A 241 -2.57 -20.53 14.84
N PHE A 242 -1.27 -20.87 14.79
CA PHE A 242 -0.65 -21.55 13.66
C PHE A 242 -0.86 -23.06 13.65
N SER A 243 -1.44 -23.64 14.72
CA SER A 243 -1.54 -25.10 14.89
C SER A 243 -2.43 -25.79 13.86
N ASN A 244 -3.39 -25.07 13.27
CA ASN A 244 -4.33 -25.58 12.28
C ASN A 244 -4.03 -25.12 10.84
N ILE A 245 -2.84 -24.55 10.59
CA ILE A 245 -2.43 -24.19 9.24
C ILE A 245 -1.97 -25.46 8.54
N SER A 246 -2.72 -25.85 7.51
CA SER A 246 -2.46 -27.08 6.75
C SER A 246 -1.42 -26.89 5.65
N HIS A 247 -1.25 -25.65 5.16
CA HIS A 247 -0.29 -25.31 4.12
C HIS A 247 0.00 -23.81 4.12
N ALA A 248 1.19 -23.42 3.64
CA ALA A 248 1.59 -22.03 3.48
C ALA A 248 2.10 -21.77 2.06
N TYR A 249 1.66 -20.66 1.47
CA TYR A 249 2.15 -20.16 0.18
C TYR A 249 2.98 -18.90 0.39
N ARG A 250 4.20 -18.90 -0.14
CA ARG A 250 5.04 -17.71 -0.28
C ARG A 250 4.69 -17.01 -1.59
N ILE A 251 4.19 -15.77 -1.52
CA ILE A 251 3.74 -14.99 -2.67
C ILE A 251 4.67 -13.80 -2.89
N ALA A 252 5.22 -13.65 -4.09
CA ALA A 252 6.05 -12.50 -4.42
C ALA A 252 5.21 -11.23 -4.65
N ASP A 253 5.78 -10.06 -4.40
CA ASP A 253 5.07 -8.78 -4.59
C ASP A 253 4.48 -8.62 -6.00
N ALA A 254 5.23 -8.97 -7.04
CA ALA A 254 4.78 -8.88 -8.43
C ALA A 254 3.54 -9.75 -8.69
N GLU A 255 3.48 -10.94 -8.10
CA GLU A 255 2.31 -11.82 -8.19
C GLU A 255 1.13 -11.25 -7.40
N ALA A 256 1.34 -10.82 -6.16
CA ALA A 256 0.30 -10.23 -5.33
C ALA A 256 -0.35 -9.01 -6.02
N PHE A 257 0.47 -8.11 -6.56
CA PHE A 257 -0.01 -6.89 -7.23
C PHE A 257 -0.69 -7.19 -8.55
N SER A 258 -0.15 -8.11 -9.36
CA SER A 258 -0.80 -8.56 -10.59
C SER A 258 -2.19 -9.15 -10.29
N CYS A 259 -2.28 -10.01 -9.28
CA CYS A 259 -3.53 -10.65 -8.89
C CYS A 259 -4.57 -9.65 -8.35
N ALA A 260 -4.18 -8.67 -7.54
CA ALA A 260 -5.08 -7.61 -7.09
C ALA A 260 -5.62 -6.76 -8.25
N ARG A 261 -4.79 -6.49 -9.26
CA ARG A 261 -5.19 -5.76 -10.46
C ARG A 261 -6.11 -6.58 -11.36
N GLU A 262 -5.82 -7.87 -11.50
CA GLU A 262 -6.69 -8.80 -12.23
C GLU A 262 -8.06 -8.91 -11.58
N LEU A 263 -8.14 -9.00 -10.24
CA LEU A 263 -9.40 -8.96 -9.52
C LEU A 263 -10.22 -7.69 -9.83
N LEU A 264 -9.56 -6.53 -9.87
CA LEU A 264 -10.24 -5.28 -10.25
C LEU A 264 -10.77 -5.35 -11.69
N LEU A 265 -9.97 -5.84 -12.63
CA LEU A 265 -10.33 -5.87 -14.06
C LEU A 265 -11.40 -6.91 -14.39
N GLN A 266 -11.38 -8.06 -13.73
CA GLN A 266 -12.29 -9.18 -14.02
C GLN A 266 -13.55 -9.16 -13.17
N GLU A 267 -13.45 -8.73 -11.91
CA GLU A 267 -14.54 -8.81 -10.91
C GLU A 267 -15.01 -7.43 -10.43
N GLY A 268 -14.32 -6.35 -10.80
CA GLY A 268 -14.66 -4.99 -10.38
C GLY A 268 -14.36 -4.67 -8.92
N VAL A 269 -13.63 -5.55 -8.21
CA VAL A 269 -13.36 -5.38 -6.77
C VAL A 269 -12.02 -4.67 -6.54
N LEU A 270 -12.08 -3.42 -6.08
CA LEU A 270 -10.90 -2.62 -5.77
C LEU A 270 -10.35 -2.95 -4.36
N VAL A 271 -9.31 -3.77 -4.30
CA VAL A 271 -8.68 -4.25 -3.06
C VAL A 271 -7.24 -3.77 -2.90
N GLY A 272 -6.72 -3.81 -1.66
CA GLY A 272 -5.33 -3.51 -1.34
C GLY A 272 -4.34 -4.67 -1.52
N SER A 273 -3.07 -4.40 -1.26
CA SER A 273 -1.93 -5.29 -1.54
C SER A 273 -2.01 -6.65 -0.85
N SER A 274 -2.41 -6.67 0.43
CA SER A 274 -2.51 -7.94 1.18
C SER A 274 -3.57 -8.85 0.57
N SER A 275 -4.70 -8.29 0.12
CA SER A 275 -5.77 -9.05 -0.53
C SER A 275 -5.28 -9.73 -1.82
N GLY A 276 -4.38 -9.09 -2.57
CA GLY A 276 -3.73 -9.69 -3.74
C GLY A 276 -2.87 -10.91 -3.38
N THR A 277 -2.16 -10.85 -2.25
CA THR A 277 -1.38 -11.99 -1.71
C THR A 277 -2.30 -13.15 -1.34
N LEU A 278 -3.36 -12.84 -0.57
CA LEU A 278 -4.38 -13.78 -0.14
C LEU A 278 -5.06 -14.47 -1.33
N LEU A 279 -5.48 -13.68 -2.32
CA LEU A 279 -6.12 -14.20 -3.52
C LEU A 279 -5.18 -15.08 -4.35
N SER A 280 -3.90 -14.69 -4.48
CA SER A 280 -2.90 -15.48 -5.21
C SER A 280 -2.70 -16.86 -4.57
N ALA A 281 -2.57 -16.90 -3.23
CA ALA A 281 -2.50 -18.15 -2.48
C ALA A 281 -3.80 -18.98 -2.62
N ALA A 282 -4.96 -18.31 -2.58
CA ALA A 282 -6.25 -18.98 -2.73
C ALA A 282 -6.42 -19.61 -4.11
N LEU A 283 -6.08 -18.90 -5.19
CA LEU A 283 -6.12 -19.42 -6.55
C LEU A 283 -5.16 -20.60 -6.73
N ARG A 284 -3.93 -20.52 -6.20
CA ARG A 284 -2.98 -21.65 -6.21
C ARG A 284 -3.53 -22.86 -5.47
N TYR A 285 -4.07 -22.65 -4.26
CA TYR A 285 -4.69 -23.71 -3.49
C TYR A 285 -5.84 -24.37 -4.25
N CYS A 286 -6.73 -23.55 -4.81
CA CYS A 286 -7.92 -24.01 -5.51
C CYS A 286 -7.56 -24.82 -6.77
N ARG A 287 -6.63 -24.33 -7.59
CA ARG A 287 -6.12 -25.01 -8.80
C ARG A 287 -5.39 -26.32 -8.50
N ALA A 288 -4.79 -26.45 -7.32
CA ALA A 288 -4.14 -27.68 -6.88
C ALA A 288 -5.11 -28.77 -6.40
N GLN A 289 -6.40 -28.44 -6.19
CA GLN A 289 -7.38 -29.42 -5.75
C GLN A 289 -7.78 -30.37 -6.89
N LYS A 290 -8.21 -31.58 -6.52
CA LYS A 290 -8.70 -32.61 -7.46
C LYS A 290 -10.22 -32.79 -7.42
N THR A 291 -10.85 -32.26 -6.37
CA THR A 291 -12.29 -32.32 -6.13
C THR A 291 -12.80 -30.92 -5.85
N PRO A 292 -14.09 -30.63 -6.10
CA PRO A 292 -14.68 -29.37 -5.72
C PRO A 292 -14.53 -29.09 -4.22
N LYS A 293 -14.29 -27.82 -3.90
CA LYS A 293 -14.22 -27.29 -2.54
C LYS A 293 -14.78 -25.88 -2.49
N ARG A 294 -15.28 -25.46 -1.33
CA ARG A 294 -15.72 -24.10 -1.01
C ARG A 294 -14.64 -23.40 -0.19
N VAL A 295 -13.98 -22.44 -0.81
CA VAL A 295 -12.82 -21.75 -0.25
C VAL A 295 -13.16 -20.28 -0.08
N VAL A 296 -12.75 -19.68 1.03
CA VAL A 296 -12.93 -18.24 1.27
C VAL A 296 -11.61 -17.54 1.57
N THR A 297 -11.47 -16.33 1.06
CA THR A 297 -10.39 -15.40 1.39
C THR A 297 -10.93 -14.01 1.69
N LEU A 298 -10.05 -13.03 1.97
CA LEU A 298 -10.44 -11.73 2.51
C LEU A 298 -9.97 -10.58 1.60
N ALA A 299 -10.87 -9.65 1.28
CA ALA A 299 -10.51 -8.33 0.77
C ALA A 299 -10.18 -7.43 1.97
N CYS A 300 -8.98 -7.54 2.53
CA CYS A 300 -8.58 -6.94 3.80
C CYS A 300 -8.79 -5.41 3.88
N ASP A 301 -8.56 -4.69 2.80
CA ASP A 301 -8.73 -3.24 2.72
C ASP A 301 -8.91 -2.75 1.27
N SER A 302 -9.31 -1.48 1.15
CA SER A 302 -9.61 -0.86 -0.14
C SER A 302 -8.35 -0.50 -0.94
N GLY A 303 -8.42 -0.71 -2.25
CA GLY A 303 -7.34 -0.41 -3.19
C GLY A 303 -7.04 1.07 -3.37
N ASN A 304 -7.95 1.97 -2.95
CA ASN A 304 -7.77 3.42 -3.05
C ASN A 304 -6.51 3.94 -2.32
N LYS A 305 -6.05 3.22 -1.28
CA LYS A 305 -4.84 3.51 -0.52
C LYS A 305 -3.54 3.24 -1.30
N TYR A 306 -3.63 2.59 -2.46
CA TYR A 306 -2.50 2.08 -3.23
C TYR A 306 -2.47 2.58 -4.68
N LEU A 307 -3.26 3.62 -5.00
CA LEU A 307 -3.36 4.16 -6.36
C LEU A 307 -2.04 4.70 -6.89
N SER A 308 -1.25 5.36 -6.04
CA SER A 308 0.10 5.85 -6.38
C SER A 308 1.18 4.76 -6.38
N LYS A 309 0.83 3.54 -5.95
CA LYS A 309 1.74 2.38 -5.80
C LYS A 309 1.37 1.23 -6.75
N MET A 310 0.77 0.15 -6.25
CA MET A 310 0.56 -1.08 -7.04
C MET A 310 -0.34 -0.90 -8.28
N PHE A 311 -1.23 0.10 -8.27
CA PHE A 311 -2.05 0.46 -9.43
C PHE A 311 -1.39 1.48 -10.36
N ASN A 312 -0.22 2.01 -10.00
CA ASN A 312 0.58 2.91 -10.81
C ASN A 312 1.64 2.11 -11.58
N ASP A 313 1.51 2.09 -12.91
CA ASP A 313 2.42 1.36 -13.78
C ASP A 313 3.87 1.84 -13.67
N TYR A 314 4.08 3.15 -13.48
CA TYR A 314 5.42 3.72 -13.33
C TYR A 314 6.06 3.28 -12.02
N TRP A 315 5.30 3.29 -10.93
CA TRP A 315 5.79 2.80 -9.65
C TRP A 315 6.18 1.32 -9.71
N LEU A 316 5.40 0.48 -10.39
CA LEU A 316 5.77 -0.93 -10.59
C LEU A 316 7.06 -1.09 -11.40
N LEU A 317 7.28 -0.25 -12.42
CA LEU A 317 8.52 -0.26 -13.21
C LEU A 317 9.72 0.17 -12.37
N GLU A 318 9.60 1.24 -11.59
CA GLU A 318 10.66 1.73 -10.68
C GLU A 318 11.05 0.69 -9.61
N GLN A 319 10.07 -0.08 -9.12
CA GLN A 319 10.31 -1.15 -8.16
C GLN A 319 10.73 -2.49 -8.81
N GLY A 320 10.79 -2.57 -10.14
CA GLY A 320 11.15 -3.81 -10.85
C GLY A 320 10.09 -4.91 -10.76
N LEU A 321 8.84 -4.54 -10.43
CA LEU A 321 7.70 -5.44 -10.26
C LEU A 321 6.89 -5.63 -11.54
N ARG A 322 7.22 -4.85 -12.57
CA ARG A 322 6.74 -5.01 -13.94
C ARG A 322 7.92 -4.84 -14.88
N SER A 323 7.99 -5.68 -15.91
CA SER A 323 9.00 -5.55 -16.96
C SER A 323 8.45 -4.74 -18.13
N GLN A 324 9.24 -3.80 -18.63
CA GLN A 324 9.11 -3.31 -20.00
C GLN A 324 9.96 -4.19 -20.94
N GLN A 325 9.55 -4.29 -22.19
CA GLN A 325 10.41 -4.86 -23.23
C GLN A 325 11.67 -4.00 -23.32
N LYS A 326 12.83 -4.62 -23.07
CA LYS A 326 14.14 -3.96 -23.16
C LYS A 326 14.54 -3.81 -24.62
N GLU A 327 14.88 -2.59 -25.00
CA GLU A 327 15.43 -2.28 -26.33
C GLU A 327 16.97 -2.34 -26.31
N ASN A 328 17.59 -2.50 -25.12
CA ASN A 328 19.04 -2.46 -24.88
C ASN A 328 19.68 -1.14 -25.34
N ASP A 329 18.96 -0.05 -25.14
CA ASP A 329 19.37 1.31 -25.49
C ASP A 329 19.01 2.29 -24.35
N LEU A 330 19.30 3.59 -24.51
CA LEU A 330 19.02 4.58 -23.47
C LEU A 330 17.53 4.79 -23.18
N SER A 331 16.62 4.33 -24.05
CA SER A 331 15.17 4.41 -23.80
C SER A 331 14.70 3.47 -22.69
N ASP A 332 15.52 2.47 -22.32
CA ASP A 332 15.27 1.61 -21.17
C ASP A 332 15.42 2.34 -19.83
N TYR A 333 16.07 3.51 -19.81
CA TYR A 333 16.18 4.37 -18.62
C TYR A 333 15.06 5.42 -18.55
N VAL A 334 14.18 5.51 -19.54
CA VAL A 334 13.07 6.47 -19.55
C VAL A 334 11.87 5.87 -18.81
N THR A 335 11.67 6.29 -17.55
CA THR A 335 10.53 5.87 -16.72
C THR A 335 9.21 6.42 -17.29
N TYR A 336 9.16 7.72 -17.58
CA TYR A 336 7.97 8.42 -18.09
C TYR A 336 8.12 8.70 -19.59
N ARG A 337 7.73 7.73 -20.42
CA ARG A 337 7.81 7.82 -21.90
C ARG A 337 6.76 8.76 -22.47
N TYR A 338 7.17 9.61 -23.40
CA TYR A 338 6.31 10.60 -24.03
C TYR A 338 5.16 9.97 -24.83
N ARG A 339 5.46 8.92 -25.60
CA ARG A 339 4.47 8.18 -26.41
C ARG A 339 3.35 7.52 -25.59
N ASP A 340 3.61 7.26 -24.30
CA ASP A 340 2.65 6.63 -23.39
C ASP A 340 1.77 7.71 -22.69
N GLY A 341 1.96 8.99 -23.02
CA GLY A 341 1.28 10.12 -22.39
C GLY A 341 1.78 10.41 -20.96
N ALA A 342 2.94 9.87 -20.60
CA ALA A 342 3.47 9.87 -19.24
C ALA A 342 4.26 11.15 -18.89
N THR A 343 4.94 11.72 -19.88
CA THR A 343 5.83 12.86 -19.67
C THR A 343 5.01 14.11 -19.41
N VAL A 344 5.36 14.83 -18.33
CA VAL A 344 4.89 16.19 -18.12
C VAL A 344 5.77 17.14 -18.93
N PHE A 345 5.18 17.90 -19.85
CA PHE A 345 5.87 18.85 -20.72
C PHE A 345 5.09 20.18 -20.83
N VAL A 346 5.61 21.16 -21.55
CA VAL A 346 4.89 22.39 -21.96
C VAL A 346 5.13 22.70 -23.43
N SER A 347 4.25 23.50 -24.03
CA SER A 347 4.45 24.08 -25.36
C SER A 347 5.21 25.41 -25.28
N PRO A 348 5.95 25.83 -26.34
CA PRO A 348 6.61 27.14 -26.36
C PRO A 348 5.66 28.33 -26.23
N GLN A 349 4.37 28.14 -26.52
CA GLN A 349 3.33 29.16 -26.44
C GLN A 349 2.58 29.15 -25.11
N ASP A 350 2.76 28.12 -24.28
CA ASP A 350 2.23 28.11 -22.91
C ASP A 350 2.83 29.27 -22.12
N THR A 351 2.11 29.73 -21.09
CA THR A 351 2.60 30.80 -20.21
C THR A 351 3.51 30.23 -19.12
N LEU A 352 4.34 31.09 -18.53
CA LEU A 352 5.14 30.72 -17.34
C LEU A 352 4.27 30.29 -16.17
N GLN A 353 3.04 30.82 -16.07
CA GLN A 353 2.05 30.35 -15.10
C GLN A 353 1.67 28.88 -15.30
N ILE A 354 1.49 28.44 -16.55
CA ILE A 354 1.20 27.03 -16.88
C ILE A 354 2.41 26.16 -16.52
N ALA A 355 3.62 26.57 -16.89
CA ALA A 355 4.85 25.84 -16.57
C ALA A 355 5.04 25.68 -15.06
N HIS A 356 4.98 26.77 -14.30
CA HIS A 356 5.05 26.74 -12.84
C HIS A 356 3.93 25.90 -12.21
N GLY A 357 2.70 26.00 -12.75
CA GLY A 357 1.57 25.19 -12.30
C GLY A 357 1.80 23.69 -12.48
N ARG A 358 2.36 23.27 -13.62
CA ARG A 358 2.72 21.87 -13.87
C ARG A 358 3.86 21.41 -12.97
N MET A 359 4.93 22.18 -12.83
CA MET A 359 6.04 21.87 -11.91
C MET A 359 5.55 21.60 -10.50
N ARG A 360 4.69 22.49 -9.96
CA ARG A 360 4.11 22.32 -8.62
C ARG A 360 3.14 21.14 -8.50
N LEU A 361 2.34 20.88 -9.54
CA LEU A 361 1.36 19.80 -9.51
C LEU A 361 2.04 18.42 -9.48
N TYR A 362 3.14 18.28 -10.24
CA TYR A 362 3.86 17.02 -10.40
C TYR A 362 5.12 16.90 -9.53
N ASP A 363 5.41 17.92 -8.70
CA ASP A 363 6.59 17.98 -7.81
C ASP A 363 7.92 17.80 -8.57
N ILE A 364 8.05 18.48 -9.71
CA ILE A 364 9.22 18.45 -10.59
C ILE A 364 9.80 19.85 -10.79
N SER A 365 11.12 19.94 -10.91
CA SER A 365 11.85 21.22 -11.02
C SER A 365 12.15 21.65 -12.45
N GLN A 366 11.76 20.84 -13.45
CA GLN A 366 12.08 21.09 -14.86
C GLN A 366 11.05 20.43 -15.78
N LEU A 367 10.86 21.02 -16.95
CA LEU A 367 9.91 20.57 -17.96
C LEU A 367 10.56 20.59 -19.36
N PRO A 368 10.50 19.49 -20.12
CA PRO A 368 10.79 19.55 -21.55
C PRO A 368 9.75 20.44 -22.25
N VAL A 369 10.21 21.23 -23.22
CA VAL A 369 9.37 22.07 -24.06
C VAL A 369 9.25 21.42 -25.43
N LEU A 370 8.03 21.02 -25.79
CA LEU A 370 7.75 20.26 -27.01
C LEU A 370 6.92 21.07 -28.01
N ASP A 371 7.27 20.95 -29.29
CA ASP A 371 6.49 21.46 -30.42
C ASP A 371 6.35 20.33 -31.45
N ASN A 372 5.12 19.85 -31.69
CA ASN A 372 4.82 18.73 -32.59
C ASN A 372 5.77 17.51 -32.39
N ASP A 373 5.81 16.99 -31.16
CA ASP A 373 6.64 15.84 -30.72
C ASP A 373 8.17 16.06 -30.72
N GLN A 374 8.62 17.23 -31.14
CA GLN A 374 10.03 17.61 -31.15
C GLN A 374 10.39 18.40 -29.89
N ILE A 375 11.53 18.06 -29.30
CA ILE A 375 12.10 18.81 -28.17
C ILE A 375 12.74 20.10 -28.69
N VAL A 376 12.17 21.24 -28.30
CA VAL A 376 12.61 22.58 -28.75
C VAL A 376 13.20 23.43 -27.62
N GLY A 377 13.10 22.96 -26.38
CA GLY A 377 13.71 23.59 -25.23
C GLY A 377 13.53 22.80 -23.94
N ILE A 378 14.09 23.33 -22.87
CA ILE A 378 13.81 22.91 -21.49
C ILE A 378 13.62 24.17 -20.66
N ILE A 379 12.70 24.11 -19.70
CA ILE A 379 12.51 25.19 -18.73
C ILE A 379 12.60 24.61 -17.32
N ASP A 380 13.39 25.24 -16.46
CA ASP A 380 13.52 24.87 -15.04
C ASP A 380 13.07 26.00 -14.09
N GLU A 381 13.11 25.73 -12.79
CA GLU A 381 12.76 26.74 -11.77
C GLU A 381 13.67 27.98 -11.81
N TRP A 382 14.93 27.84 -12.24
CA TRP A 382 15.87 28.94 -12.35
C TRP A 382 15.52 29.86 -13.52
N ASP A 383 15.17 29.28 -14.68
CA ASP A 383 14.65 30.00 -15.84
C ASP A 383 13.38 30.79 -15.48
N LEU A 384 12.45 30.15 -14.74
CA LEU A 384 11.25 30.82 -14.24
C LEU A 384 11.59 31.99 -13.31
N MET A 385 12.47 31.79 -12.32
CA MET A 385 12.88 32.86 -11.40
C MET A 385 13.52 34.04 -12.13
N ASN A 386 14.40 33.78 -13.10
CA ASN A 386 15.10 34.80 -13.87
C ASN A 386 14.19 35.58 -14.82
N ALA A 387 13.16 34.94 -15.37
CA ALA A 387 12.19 35.58 -16.24
C ALA A 387 11.13 36.38 -15.44
N ILE A 388 10.70 35.87 -14.29
CA ILE A 388 9.65 36.50 -13.49
C ILE A 388 10.16 37.73 -12.74
N GLN A 389 11.38 37.68 -12.18
CA GLN A 389 12.04 38.80 -11.48
C GLN A 389 11.19 39.49 -10.41
N ALA A 390 10.40 38.71 -9.67
CA ALA A 390 9.45 39.19 -8.65
C ALA A 390 8.34 40.14 -9.17
N ASP A 391 8.10 40.20 -10.49
CA ASP A 391 6.93 40.87 -11.07
C ASP A 391 5.89 39.84 -11.50
N SER A 392 4.71 39.88 -10.86
CA SER A 392 3.62 38.94 -11.14
C SER A 392 3.09 39.02 -12.56
N HIS A 393 3.25 40.15 -13.27
CA HIS A 393 2.80 40.25 -14.67
C HIS A 393 3.61 39.35 -15.59
N ASN A 394 4.86 39.04 -15.24
CA ASN A 394 5.73 38.20 -16.06
C ASN A 394 5.29 36.73 -16.10
N PHE A 395 4.35 36.30 -15.24
CA PHE A 395 3.74 34.98 -15.36
C PHE A 395 2.95 34.78 -16.67
N SER A 396 2.54 35.86 -17.36
CA SER A 396 1.90 35.78 -18.68
C SER A 396 2.87 35.69 -19.84
N LEU A 397 4.18 35.81 -19.61
CA LEU A 397 5.20 35.59 -20.65
C LEU A 397 5.10 34.15 -21.17
N SER A 398 5.48 33.95 -22.43
CA SER A 398 5.49 32.62 -23.03
C SER A 398 6.72 31.84 -22.56
N VAL A 399 6.61 30.51 -22.49
CA VAL A 399 7.71 29.60 -22.17
C VAL A 399 8.89 29.82 -23.11
N SER A 400 8.64 30.06 -24.40
CA SER A 400 9.68 30.38 -25.39
C SER A 400 10.55 31.61 -25.05
N GLN A 401 10.06 32.53 -24.23
CA GLN A 401 10.81 33.73 -23.81
C GLN A 401 11.75 33.46 -22.63
N ALA A 402 11.55 32.37 -21.89
CA ALA A 402 12.31 32.05 -20.69
C ALA A 402 13.14 30.75 -20.82
N MET A 403 12.69 29.80 -21.63
CA MET A 403 13.29 28.48 -21.74
C MET A 403 14.72 28.51 -22.28
N THR A 404 15.50 27.52 -21.89
CA THR A 404 16.76 27.18 -22.56
C THR A 404 16.46 26.48 -23.90
N SER A 405 16.75 27.15 -25.01
CA SER A 405 16.50 26.63 -26.38
C SER A 405 17.66 25.80 -26.95
N GLN A 406 18.88 25.94 -26.41
CA GLN A 406 20.02 25.10 -26.79
C GLN A 406 20.04 23.81 -25.96
N VAL A 407 19.08 22.94 -26.23
CA VAL A 407 18.98 21.63 -25.58
C VAL A 407 20.00 20.65 -26.17
N LYS A 408 20.77 20.02 -25.29
CA LYS A 408 21.59 18.86 -25.65
C LYS A 408 20.72 17.61 -25.53
N THR A 409 20.56 16.91 -26.65
CA THR A 409 19.83 15.63 -26.70
C THR A 409 20.80 14.47 -26.87
N LEU A 410 20.39 13.29 -26.40
CA LEU A 410 21.07 12.04 -26.65
C LEU A 410 20.19 11.18 -27.55
N HIS A 411 20.80 10.59 -28.58
CA HIS A 411 20.13 9.58 -29.37
C HIS A 411 19.88 8.33 -28.51
N LYS A 412 18.76 7.62 -28.69
CA LYS A 412 18.46 6.41 -27.91
C LYS A 412 19.57 5.37 -27.94
N ASN A 413 20.24 5.19 -29.07
CA ASN A 413 21.36 4.24 -29.22
C ASN A 413 22.72 4.80 -28.78
N ALA A 414 22.77 5.98 -28.15
CA ALA A 414 24.02 6.54 -27.65
C ALA A 414 24.60 5.67 -26.52
N PRO A 415 25.93 5.60 -26.41
CA PRO A 415 26.57 4.78 -25.40
C PRO A 415 26.35 5.38 -23.99
N LEU A 416 26.30 4.52 -22.97
CA LEU A 416 25.95 4.90 -21.59
C LEU A 416 26.89 5.99 -21.03
N GLU A 417 28.14 6.02 -21.48
CA GLU A 417 29.13 7.03 -21.12
C GLU A 417 28.67 8.45 -21.47
N GLN A 418 27.92 8.64 -22.55
CA GLN A 418 27.37 9.95 -22.91
C GLN A 418 26.23 10.38 -21.97
N LEU A 419 25.44 9.41 -21.47
CA LEU A 419 24.43 9.67 -20.46
C LEU A 419 25.10 10.14 -19.15
N VAL A 420 26.13 9.42 -18.70
CA VAL A 420 26.89 9.79 -17.50
C VAL A 420 27.55 11.17 -17.66
N ALA A 421 28.20 11.43 -18.80
CA ALA A 421 28.81 12.73 -19.07
C ALA A 421 27.80 13.89 -19.08
N THR A 422 26.55 13.63 -19.47
CA THR A 422 25.47 14.63 -19.40
C THR A 422 25.16 15.00 -17.95
N PHE A 423 25.12 14.01 -17.04
CA PHE A 423 24.92 14.25 -15.62
C PHE A 423 26.13 14.91 -14.94
N ASP A 424 27.36 14.59 -15.36
CA ASP A 424 28.59 15.23 -14.86
C ASP A 424 28.61 16.74 -15.17
N ALA A 425 28.02 17.12 -16.31
CA ALA A 425 27.84 18.53 -16.68
C ALA A 425 26.69 19.21 -15.91
N GLY A 426 25.99 18.51 -15.02
CA GLY A 426 24.86 19.03 -14.27
C GLY A 426 23.56 19.13 -15.07
N HIS A 427 23.51 18.56 -16.28
CA HIS A 427 22.33 18.59 -17.13
C HIS A 427 21.46 17.35 -16.96
N VAL A 428 20.23 17.44 -17.46
CA VAL A 428 19.32 16.29 -17.61
C VAL A 428 19.45 15.72 -19.02
N ALA A 429 19.18 14.43 -19.18
CA ALA A 429 19.31 13.78 -20.46
C ALA A 429 17.96 13.71 -21.18
N LEU A 430 17.88 14.38 -22.33
CA LEU A 430 16.70 14.37 -23.21
C LEU A 430 16.94 13.33 -24.31
N ILE A 431 16.19 12.23 -24.29
CA ILE A 431 16.39 11.10 -25.20
C ILE A 431 15.50 11.27 -26.43
N VAL A 432 16.09 11.08 -27.62
CA VAL A 432 15.39 11.18 -28.90
C VAL A 432 15.61 9.95 -29.79
N ASP A 433 14.68 9.71 -30.72
CA ASP A 433 14.79 8.65 -31.73
C ASP A 433 15.55 9.11 -33.00
N ASP A 434 15.61 8.23 -34.01
CA ASP A 434 16.29 8.50 -35.30
C ASP A 434 15.69 9.70 -36.05
N ASN A 435 14.41 10.02 -35.82
CA ASN A 435 13.69 11.15 -36.40
C ASN A 435 13.72 12.40 -35.49
N LYS A 436 14.54 12.38 -34.43
CA LYS A 436 14.62 13.41 -33.39
C LYS A 436 13.34 13.60 -32.57
N ASN A 437 12.37 12.68 -32.67
CA ASN A 437 11.19 12.73 -31.83
C ASN A 437 11.61 12.50 -30.38
N PHE A 438 10.97 13.23 -29.47
CA PHE A 438 11.23 13.10 -28.05
C PHE A 438 10.70 11.76 -27.51
N ILE A 439 11.59 10.97 -26.90
CA ILE A 439 11.22 9.71 -26.23
C ILE A 439 10.90 9.96 -24.77
N GLY A 440 11.71 10.77 -24.09
CA GLY A 440 11.54 11.11 -22.69
C GLY A 440 12.80 11.70 -22.07
N LEU A 441 12.68 12.05 -20.80
CA LEU A 441 13.76 12.60 -19.98
C LEU A 441 14.28 11.51 -19.05
N VAL A 442 15.60 11.41 -18.93
CA VAL A 442 16.28 10.53 -17.97
C VAL A 442 16.95 11.37 -16.90
N THR A 443 16.60 11.09 -15.65
CA THR A 443 17.20 11.69 -14.46
C THR A 443 18.25 10.77 -13.85
N ARG A 444 19.03 11.31 -12.90
CA ARG A 444 19.94 10.49 -12.08
C ARG A 444 19.20 9.42 -11.28
N THR A 445 17.99 9.73 -10.80
CA THR A 445 17.14 8.79 -10.07
C THR A 445 16.74 7.60 -10.93
N ASP A 446 16.39 7.84 -12.20
CA ASP A 446 16.03 6.76 -13.14
C ASP A 446 17.18 5.77 -13.34
N VAL A 447 18.41 6.29 -13.49
CA VAL A 447 19.62 5.46 -13.62
C VAL A 447 19.91 4.68 -12.34
N LEU A 448 19.82 5.32 -11.17
CA LEU A 448 20.01 4.64 -9.88
C LEU A 448 18.97 3.53 -9.67
N ASN A 449 17.71 3.77 -10.04
CA ASN A 449 16.66 2.76 -9.98
C ASN A 449 16.97 1.59 -10.91
N ALA A 450 17.40 1.85 -12.15
CA ALA A 450 17.77 0.82 -13.11
C ALA A 450 18.96 -0.02 -12.63
N TRP A 451 19.99 0.60 -12.03
CA TRP A 451 21.14 -0.12 -11.47
C TRP A 451 20.80 -0.91 -10.21
N ARG A 452 19.96 -0.36 -9.32
CA ARG A 452 19.47 -1.06 -8.13
C ARG A 452 18.79 -2.38 -8.52
N GLN A 453 18.02 -2.38 -9.62
CA GLN A 453 17.35 -3.57 -10.12
C GLN A 453 18.29 -4.65 -10.68
N GLN A 454 19.56 -4.32 -10.96
CA GLN A 454 20.57 -5.29 -11.42
C GLN A 454 21.31 -5.99 -10.27
N LEU A 455 21.16 -5.51 -9.03
CA LEU A 455 21.81 -6.09 -7.84
C LEU A 455 21.10 -7.34 -7.31
N ASN A 456 19.85 -7.56 -7.76
CA ASN A 456 19.00 -8.70 -7.41
C ASN A 456 18.87 -9.64 -8.61
#